data_AF-A0A353YGX2-F1
#
_entry.id   AF-A0A353YGX2-F1
#
_cell.length_a   1.000
_cell.length_b   1.000
_cell.length_c   1.000
_cell.angle_alpha   90.00
_cell.angle_beta   90.00
_cell.angle_gamma   90.00
#
_symmetry.space_group_name_H-M   'P 1'
#
loop_
_entity.id
_entity.type
_entity.pdbx_description
1 polymer ?
#
loop_
_entity_poly.entity_id
_entity_poly.type
_entity_poly.pdbx_seq_one_letter_code
_entity_poly.pdbx_strand_id
1 'polypeptide(L)' 'KAVAEGKFLRLAHDGGCKVFSTVIGPEANDVHRTHLHLDLQDRQMSVCE' A
#
# COMPACT_ATOMS: atom_id res chain seq x y z
N LYS A 1 6.44 -3.52 19.39
CA LYS A 1 4.99 -3.72 19.18
C LYS A 1 4.56 -2.80 18.06
N ALA A 2 3.89 -3.30 17.02
CA ALA A 2 3.21 -2.39 16.10
C ALA A 2 2.11 -1.63 16.86
N VAL A 3 2.14 -0.31 16.80
CA VAL A 3 1.05 0.55 17.27
C VAL A 3 -0.18 0.36 16.38
N ALA A 4 -1.37 0.71 16.88
CA ALA A 4 -2.65 0.45 16.21
C ALA A 4 -2.68 1.03 14.78
N GLU A 5 -2.07 2.20 14.60
CA GLU A 5 -1.89 2.92 13.33
C GLU A 5 -1.08 2.08 12.33
N GLY A 6 0.02 1.46 12.77
CA GLY A 6 0.82 0.59 11.92
C GLY A 6 0.05 -0.66 11.48
N LYS A 7 -0.82 -1.21 12.34
CA LYS A 7 -1.69 -2.34 11.98
C LYS A 7 -2.75 -1.92 10.96
N PHE A 8 -3.37 -0.75 11.15
CA PHE A 8 -4.33 -0.21 10.19
C PHE A 8 -3.68 -0.01 8.82
N LEU A 9 -2.49 0.59 8.77
CA LEU A 9 -1.80 0.89 7.51
C LEU A 9 -1.49 -0.38 6.69
N ARG A 10 -1.04 -1.45 7.35
CA ARG A 10 -0.83 -2.76 6.70
C ARG A 10 -2.14 -3.37 6.18
N LEU A 11 -3.21 -3.34 6.98
CA LEU A 11 -4.51 -3.86 6.53
C LEU A 11 -5.09 -3.05 5.36
N ALA A 12 -4.89 -1.73 5.36
CA ALA A 12 -5.30 -0.86 4.27
C ALA A 12 -4.50 -1.15 2.99
N HIS A 13 -3.19 -1.38 3.11
CA HIS A 13 -2.33 -1.82 2.01
C HIS A 13 -2.79 -3.16 1.41
N ASP A 14 -2.97 -4.18 2.26
CA ASP A 14 -3.45 -5.51 1.86
C ASP A 14 -4.80 -5.47 1.15
N GLY A 15 -5.70 -4.60 1.62
CA GLY A 15 -7.01 -4.37 0.99
C GLY A 15 -6.88 -3.63 -0.34
N GLY A 16 -6.01 -2.61 -0.38
CA GLY A 16 -5.75 -1.81 -1.57
C GLY A 16 -5.24 -2.65 -2.73
N CYS A 17 -4.31 -3.57 -2.50
CA CYS A 17 -3.71 -4.39 -3.57
C CYS A 17 -4.72 -5.30 -4.28
N LYS A 18 -5.93 -5.47 -3.73
CA LYS A 18 -7.02 -6.24 -4.36
C LYS A 18 -7.92 -5.38 -5.25
N VAL A 19 -7.82 -4.06 -5.16
CA VAL A 19 -8.73 -3.09 -5.79
C VAL A 19 -8.00 -2.19 -6.78
N PHE A 20 -6.81 -1.73 -6.41
CA PHE A 20 -6.02 -0.77 -7.19
C PHE A 20 -5.01 -1.47 -8.09
N SER A 21 -4.74 -0.88 -9.25
CA SER A 21 -3.68 -1.33 -10.15
C SER A 21 -2.30 -1.10 -9.53
N THR A 22 -2.17 -0.12 -8.65
CA THR A 22 -0.94 0.10 -7.89
C THR A 22 -1.19 0.61 -6.50
N VAL A 23 -0.43 0.02 -5.58
CA VAL A 23 -0.35 0.39 -4.17
C VAL A 23 1.11 0.45 -3.79
N ILE A 24 1.55 1.62 -3.30
CA ILE A 24 2.88 1.82 -2.73
C ILE A 24 2.67 2.20 -1.27
N GLY A 25 3.22 1.42 -0.35
CA GLY A 25 3.05 1.58 1.07
C GLY A 25 4.32 1.37 1.88
N PRO A 26 4.18 1.05 3.18
CA PRO A 26 5.27 1.18 4.14
C PRO A 26 6.50 0.32 3.87
N GLU A 27 6.31 -0.79 3.17
CA GLU A 27 7.37 -1.75 2.89
C GLU A 27 8.14 -1.41 1.61
N ALA A 28 7.65 -0.47 0.79
CA ALA A 28 8.30 -0.04 -0.44
C ALA A 28 9.62 0.73 -0.19
N ASN A 29 9.59 1.73 0.71
CA ASN A 29 10.79 2.43 1.22
C ASN A 29 10.45 3.41 2.36
N ASP A 30 11.49 4.04 2.92
CA ASP A 30 11.40 4.96 4.08
C ASP A 30 10.43 6.14 3.90
N VAL A 31 10.27 6.65 2.67
CA VAL A 31 9.36 7.77 2.39
C VAL A 31 7.90 7.35 2.52
N HIS A 32 7.59 6.08 2.30
CA HIS A 32 6.22 5.56 2.29
C HIS A 32 5.79 4.94 3.63
N ARG A 33 6.64 4.97 4.66
CA ARG A 33 6.39 4.30 5.95
C ARG A 33 5.09 4.70 6.65
N THR A 34 4.53 5.86 6.31
CA THR A 34 3.37 6.43 7.00
C THR A 34 2.18 6.76 6.11
N HIS A 35 2.24 6.46 4.81
CA HIS A 35 1.15 6.76 3.87
C HIS A 35 1.09 5.76 2.71
N LEU A 36 0.07 5.89 1.87
CA LEU A 36 -0.13 5.05 0.68
C LEU A 36 -0.23 5.93 -0.58
N HIS A 37 0.33 5.46 -1.69
CA HIS A 37 -0.06 5.92 -3.03
C HIS A 37 -0.93 4.86 -3.69
N LEU A 38 -2.03 5.29 -4.31
CA LEU A 38 -3.04 4.43 -4.92
C LEU A 38 -3.41 4.98 -6.29
N ASP A 39 -3.48 4.12 -7.30
CA ASP A 39 -4.01 4.48 -8.61
C ASP A 39 -4.65 3.29 -9.35
N LEU A 40 -5.45 3.62 -10.37
CA LEU A 40 -6.13 2.67 -11.25
C LEU A 40 -5.57 2.75 -12.67
N GLN A 41 -4.29 3.11 -12.83
CA GLN A 41 -3.67 3.16 -14.14
C GLN A 41 -3.81 1.79 -14.83
N ASP A 42 -4.14 1.78 -16.12
CA ASP A 42 -4.17 0.55 -16.91
C ASP A 42 -2.75 0.01 -17.06
N ARG A 43 -2.47 -1.11 -16.39
CA ARG A 43 -1.16 -1.76 -16.37
C ARG A 43 -1.36 -3.24 -16.66
N GLN A 44 -0.47 -3.81 -17.48
CA GLN A 44 -0.47 -5.26 -17.73
C GLN A 44 -0.21 -6.07 -16.46
N MET A 45 0.50 -5.49 -15.47
CA MET A 45 0.71 -6.09 -14.16
C MET A 45 0.47 -5.07 -13.04
N SER A 46 -0.21 -5.50 -11.99
CA SER A 46 -0.42 -4.70 -10.79
C SER A 46 0.87 -4.57 -9.98
N VAL A 47 1.12 -3.39 -9.37
CA VAL A 47 2.24 -3.17 -8.45
C VAL A 47 1.70 -3.12 -7.02
N CYS A 48 2.22 -3.97 -6.14
CA CYS A 48 1.86 -4.00 -4.72
C CYS A 48 3.15 -4.05 -3.92
N GLU A 49 3.59 -2.89 -3.43
CA GLU A 49 4.84 -2.70 -2.69
C GLU A 49 4.62 -1.93 -1.39
#